data_AF-A0A4Y6IFA8-F1
#
_entry.id   AF-A0A4Y6IFA8-F1
#
_cell.length_a   1.000
_cell.length_b   1.000
_cell.length_c   1.000
_cell.angle_alpha   90.00
_cell.angle_beta   90.00
_cell.angle_gamma   90.00
#
_symmetry.space_group_name_H-M   'P 1'
#
loop_
_entity.id
_entity.type
_entity.pdbx_description
1 polymer ?
#
loop_
_entity_poly.entity_id
_entity_poly.type
_entity_poly.pdbx_seq_one_letter_code
_entity_poly.pdbx_strand_id
1 'polypeptide(L)'
;MPIKKTSHLTPLAAVALWVALAISGCSSNSRDISSNNEDIAQNQSAEAQADDYQVEDEQDTQDVSNEPSEIVEQADNEAMPASADYQVITSANAYKATGKASFYSAALQGNKTASGERYDKYALTAAHKTLPLASFAKVTNLTNNKSVIVKINDRGPFHRSRLIDVSYAAADELGMVRSGTAKVKVEAVKLDANAKMALANYKSSAKSNRQSKSQAQGKGHYIQISSSKNRQRLFELGEQLASKKGYEYRLKTAGTWHQLQLGPIDNTKQAKKLLKKMKQQGYPDSYLIQ
;
A
#
# COMPACT_ATOMS: atom_id res chain seq x y z
N MET A 1 -43.60 -6.46 -72.88
CA MET A 1 -44.38 -7.71 -73.08
C MET A 1 -44.34 -8.55 -71.81
N PRO A 2 -45.39 -9.33 -71.52
CA PRO A 2 -46.04 -9.34 -70.22
C PRO A 2 -45.83 -10.59 -69.34
N ILE A 3 -46.25 -10.39 -68.10
CA ILE A 3 -46.62 -11.30 -67.01
C ILE A 3 -47.38 -12.55 -67.47
N LYS A 4 -47.09 -13.72 -66.88
CA LYS A 4 -48.13 -14.68 -66.46
C LYS A 4 -47.82 -15.31 -65.10
N LYS A 5 -48.74 -15.08 -64.17
CA LYS A 5 -48.96 -15.75 -62.89
C LYS A 5 -49.48 -17.18 -63.12
N THR A 6 -49.17 -18.09 -62.22
CA THR A 6 -50.08 -19.21 -61.87
C THR A 6 -50.11 -19.39 -60.35
N SER A 7 -51.30 -19.22 -59.81
CA SER A 7 -51.76 -19.48 -58.45
C SER A 7 -52.59 -20.76 -58.44
N HIS A 8 -52.45 -21.64 -57.44
CA HIS A 8 -53.53 -22.47 -56.87
C HIS A 8 -53.01 -23.01 -55.51
N LEU A 9 -53.52 -22.56 -54.36
CA LEU A 9 -54.75 -22.94 -53.64
C LEU A 9 -54.70 -24.34 -52.96
N THR A 10 -54.92 -24.27 -51.65
CA THR A 10 -54.90 -25.24 -50.53
C THR A 10 -55.96 -26.36 -50.63
N PRO A 11 -55.96 -27.39 -49.74
CA PRO A 11 -56.71 -27.25 -48.48
C PRO A 11 -56.09 -27.92 -47.22
N LEU A 12 -56.72 -27.55 -46.10
CA LEU A 12 -56.57 -27.91 -44.69
C LEU A 12 -56.36 -29.41 -44.37
N ALA A 13 -55.60 -29.70 -43.31
CA ALA A 13 -56.13 -30.29 -42.07
C ALA A 13 -55.08 -30.28 -40.95
N ALA A 14 -55.52 -29.86 -39.77
CA ALA A 14 -54.74 -29.67 -38.55
C ALA A 14 -54.63 -30.95 -37.72
N VAL A 15 -53.49 -31.16 -37.04
CA VAL A 15 -53.45 -31.78 -35.70
C VAL A 15 -52.27 -31.17 -34.91
N ALA A 16 -52.59 -30.68 -33.72
CA ALA A 16 -51.68 -30.11 -32.73
C ALA A 16 -50.93 -31.20 -31.93
N LEU A 17 -49.73 -30.90 -31.43
CA LEU A 17 -49.42 -30.98 -29.99
C LEU A 17 -48.00 -30.46 -29.66
N TRP A 18 -47.98 -29.44 -28.79
CA TRP A 18 -47.05 -29.16 -27.68
C TRP A 18 -45.81 -30.06 -27.49
N VAL A 19 -44.63 -29.45 -27.28
CA VAL A 19 -43.74 -29.68 -26.10
C VAL A 19 -42.83 -28.46 -25.89
N ALA A 20 -42.52 -28.24 -24.61
CA ALA A 20 -42.12 -27.03 -23.93
C ALA A 20 -40.70 -26.48 -24.14
N LEU A 21 -40.63 -25.20 -23.81
CA LEU A 21 -39.51 -24.28 -23.63
C LEU A 21 -38.56 -24.76 -22.51
N ALA A 22 -37.26 -24.89 -22.80
CA ALA A 22 -36.23 -25.07 -21.77
C ALA A 22 -35.44 -23.76 -21.59
N ILE A 23 -35.82 -22.98 -20.57
CA ILE A 23 -35.00 -21.89 -20.04
C ILE A 23 -34.15 -22.48 -18.92
N SER A 24 -32.85 -22.63 -19.16
CA SER A 24 -31.88 -22.96 -18.10
C SER A 24 -31.55 -21.71 -17.30
N GLY A 25 -32.33 -21.47 -16.24
CA GLY A 25 -31.94 -20.66 -15.10
C GLY A 25 -31.56 -21.58 -13.94
N CYS A 26 -30.34 -21.49 -13.43
CA CYS A 26 -30.00 -22.08 -12.14
C CYS A 26 -30.06 -21.00 -11.08
N SER A 27 -31.22 -20.99 -10.40
CA SER A 27 -31.47 -20.38 -9.11
C SER A 27 -30.96 -21.30 -8.00
N SER A 28 -30.49 -20.68 -6.92
CA SER A 28 -30.13 -21.26 -5.63
C SER A 28 -31.26 -22.10 -5.03
N ASN A 29 -30.92 -23.11 -4.22
CA ASN A 29 -31.79 -23.45 -3.10
C ASN A 29 -31.06 -24.07 -1.90
N SER A 30 -31.40 -23.51 -0.74
CA SER A 30 -31.07 -23.95 0.61
C SER A 30 -31.67 -25.32 0.93
N ARG A 31 -30.96 -26.08 1.77
CA ARG A 31 -31.57 -27.08 2.65
C ARG A 31 -30.97 -26.94 4.04
N ASP A 32 -31.79 -26.47 4.96
CA ASP A 32 -31.63 -26.66 6.40
C ASP A 32 -32.04 -28.09 6.76
N ILE A 33 -31.16 -28.83 7.45
CA ILE A 33 -31.53 -29.84 8.45
C ILE A 33 -30.46 -29.78 9.57
N SER A 34 -30.85 -29.13 10.67
CA SER A 34 -30.46 -29.35 12.08
C SER A 34 -30.48 -30.86 12.42
N SER A 35 -29.69 -31.48 13.29
CA SER A 35 -28.61 -31.14 14.22
C SER A 35 -28.12 -32.49 14.76
N ASN A 36 -26.83 -32.63 15.10
CA ASN A 36 -26.36 -32.99 16.44
C ASN A 36 -24.84 -33.17 16.45
N ASN A 37 -24.27 -32.64 17.53
CA ASN A 37 -22.86 -32.54 17.88
C ASN A 37 -22.13 -33.88 17.91
N GLU A 38 -20.86 -33.90 17.52
CA GLU A 38 -19.71 -34.04 18.44
C GLU A 38 -18.38 -33.92 17.65
N ASP A 39 -17.48 -33.11 18.21
CA ASP A 39 -16.01 -33.20 18.17
C ASP A 39 -15.23 -33.16 16.84
N ILE A 40 -14.59 -32.03 16.57
CA ILE A 40 -13.14 -31.81 16.81
C ILE A 40 -12.85 -30.32 16.59
N ALA A 41 -12.54 -29.64 17.70
CA ALA A 41 -12.09 -28.26 17.75
C ALA A 41 -10.56 -28.16 17.68
N GLN A 42 -10.11 -26.92 17.52
CA GLN A 42 -8.78 -26.36 17.82
C GLN A 42 -7.80 -26.22 16.64
N ASN A 43 -7.72 -24.99 16.11
CA ASN A 43 -6.58 -24.17 16.50
C ASN A 43 -6.96 -22.68 16.50
N GLN A 44 -7.02 -22.12 17.70
CA GLN A 44 -7.43 -20.77 18.05
C GLN A 44 -6.24 -19.80 18.05
N SER A 45 -6.58 -18.53 17.79
CA SER A 45 -5.96 -17.29 18.27
C SER A 45 -4.71 -17.42 19.17
N ALA A 46 -3.58 -16.90 18.68
CA ALA A 46 -2.50 -16.45 19.54
C ALA A 46 -2.80 -15.02 20.02
N GLU A 47 -3.48 -14.93 21.15
CA GLU A 47 -3.51 -13.75 22.01
C GLU A 47 -2.11 -13.58 22.62
N ALA A 48 -1.49 -12.42 22.44
CA ALA A 48 -0.28 -12.07 23.17
C ALA A 48 -0.71 -11.45 24.51
N GLN A 49 -0.56 -12.24 25.56
CA GLN A 49 -0.71 -11.87 26.97
C GLN A 49 0.10 -10.59 27.29
N ALA A 50 -0.58 -9.66 27.97
CA ALA A 50 0.02 -8.52 28.62
C ALA A 50 0.52 -8.96 30.00
N ASP A 51 1.84 -9.08 30.14
CA ASP A 51 2.44 -9.33 31.44
C ASP A 51 2.79 -8.01 32.14
N ASP A 52 2.23 -7.93 33.34
CA ASP A 52 2.42 -6.99 34.44
C ASP A 52 3.91 -6.82 34.81
N TYR A 53 4.38 -5.58 34.93
CA TYR A 53 5.71 -5.26 35.45
C TYR A 53 5.58 -4.28 36.61
N GLN A 54 5.83 -4.80 37.81
CA GLN A 54 6.01 -4.03 39.04
C GLN A 54 7.38 -3.33 39.09
N VAL A 55 7.39 -2.24 39.84
CA VAL A 55 8.49 -1.30 40.12
C VAL A 55 9.37 -1.83 41.24
N GLU A 56 10.70 -1.74 41.09
CA GLU A 56 11.65 -1.61 42.21
C GLU A 56 12.78 -0.62 41.86
N ASP A 57 13.23 0.09 42.89
CA ASP A 57 13.92 1.39 42.94
C ASP A 57 15.48 1.35 42.93
N GLU A 58 16.07 2.51 42.55
CA GLU A 58 17.31 3.17 43.07
C GLU A 58 18.71 2.49 42.92
N GLN A 59 19.88 3.13 42.69
CA GLN A 59 20.47 4.49 42.88
C GLN A 59 21.78 4.61 42.03
N ASP A 60 22.10 5.74 41.37
CA ASP A 60 23.06 6.84 41.72
C ASP A 60 24.48 6.78 41.06
N THR A 61 24.85 7.79 40.25
CA THR A 61 25.94 8.76 40.51
C THR A 61 26.27 9.70 39.32
N GLN A 62 26.75 10.89 39.71
CA GLN A 62 26.86 12.23 39.08
C GLN A 62 28.02 12.41 38.05
N ASP A 63 27.84 13.20 36.98
CA ASP A 63 28.27 14.62 36.73
C ASP A 63 29.72 14.82 36.27
N VAL A 64 29.93 15.34 35.03
CA VAL A 64 30.93 16.39 34.70
C VAL A 64 30.52 17.14 33.42
N SER A 65 30.55 18.47 33.50
CA SER A 65 30.22 19.51 32.52
C SER A 65 31.40 19.95 31.63
N ASN A 66 31.14 20.25 30.34
CA ASN A 66 31.40 21.56 29.68
C ASN A 66 31.31 21.52 28.13
N GLU A 67 30.54 22.49 27.60
CA GLU A 67 30.23 22.90 26.21
C GLU A 67 31.35 23.84 25.63
N PRO A 68 31.47 24.09 24.28
CA PRO A 68 30.49 24.86 23.49
C PRO A 68 30.25 24.47 22.00
N SER A 69 28.97 24.24 21.67
CA SER A 69 28.10 24.88 20.63
C SER A 69 28.61 25.40 19.27
N GLU A 70 27.92 24.95 18.18
CA GLU A 70 27.40 25.69 16.98
C GLU A 70 27.42 24.78 15.71
N ILE A 71 26.39 24.52 14.87
CA ILE A 71 25.01 24.98 14.65
C ILE A 71 24.16 23.75 14.24
N VAL A 72 22.92 23.76 14.72
CA VAL A 72 21.89 22.72 14.65
C VAL A 72 20.95 22.94 13.45
N GLU A 73 20.59 21.88 12.72
CA GLU A 73 19.33 21.85 11.95
C GLU A 73 18.51 20.64 12.43
N GLN A 74 17.65 20.92 13.41
CA GLN A 74 16.77 19.98 14.12
C GLN A 74 15.59 19.55 13.25
N ALA A 75 15.41 18.23 13.13
CA ALA A 75 14.11 17.61 12.86
C ALA A 75 13.78 16.68 14.04
N ASP A 76 12.92 17.19 14.93
CA ASP A 76 11.96 16.49 15.79
C ASP A 76 12.12 14.96 15.99
N ASN A 77 12.88 14.61 17.03
CA ASN A 77 12.89 13.28 17.64
C ASN A 77 11.72 13.16 18.65
N GLU A 78 10.61 12.52 18.29
CA GLU A 78 9.64 12.01 19.27
C GLU A 78 9.65 10.47 19.36
N ALA A 79 9.88 10.01 20.59
CA ALA A 79 9.66 8.73 21.26
C ALA A 79 10.25 7.43 20.63
N MET A 80 11.55 7.22 20.84
CA MET A 80 12.16 5.88 20.88
C MET A 80 11.85 5.20 22.23
N PRO A 81 11.56 3.89 22.29
CA PRO A 81 11.56 3.17 23.56
C PRO A 81 13.00 3.14 24.13
N ALA A 82 13.15 3.54 25.39
CA ALA A 82 14.41 3.50 26.13
C ALA A 82 14.84 2.05 26.36
N SER A 83 15.78 1.54 25.54
CA SER A 83 16.70 0.43 25.86
C SER A 83 17.40 -0.12 24.60
N ALA A 84 18.20 0.74 23.97
CA ALA A 84 19.41 0.40 23.19
C ALA A 84 19.85 1.67 22.48
N ASP A 85 21.10 2.08 22.69
CA ASP A 85 21.71 3.27 22.08
C ASP A 85 21.85 3.12 20.56
N TYR A 86 20.74 3.29 19.84
CA TYR A 86 20.73 3.32 18.38
C TYR A 86 21.07 4.75 17.92
N GLN A 87 22.37 5.02 17.79
CA GLN A 87 22.84 6.26 17.19
C GLN A 87 22.47 6.32 15.70
N VAL A 88 21.77 7.39 15.30
CA VAL A 88 21.46 7.64 13.90
C VAL A 88 22.77 7.91 13.18
N ILE A 89 23.08 7.14 12.13
CA ILE A 89 24.32 7.37 11.38
C ILE A 89 24.20 8.66 10.56
N THR A 90 24.96 9.69 10.91
CA THR A 90 24.90 11.02 10.27
C THR A 90 25.37 11.00 8.81
N SER A 91 26.10 9.96 8.41
CA SER A 91 26.31 9.64 7.00
C SER A 91 25.91 8.19 6.75
N ALA A 92 24.97 7.96 5.83
CA ALA A 92 24.62 6.62 5.34
C ALA A 92 25.76 6.01 4.49
N ASN A 93 26.95 6.62 4.48
CA ASN A 93 28.05 6.26 3.61
C ASN A 93 28.66 4.95 4.08
N ALA A 94 28.27 3.87 3.39
CA ALA A 94 28.70 2.49 3.58
C ALA A 94 27.95 1.65 4.63
N TYR A 95 26.73 2.03 5.03
CA TYR A 95 25.91 1.08 5.79
C TYR A 95 25.68 -0.19 4.96
N LYS A 96 26.10 -1.33 5.51
CA LYS A 96 25.91 -2.65 4.95
C LYS A 96 25.71 -3.64 6.07
N ALA A 97 24.58 -4.33 6.07
CA ALA A 97 24.29 -5.37 7.05
C ALA A 97 23.52 -6.51 6.41
N THR A 98 23.65 -7.70 6.99
CA THR A 98 22.84 -8.87 6.64
C THR A 98 22.02 -9.26 7.85
N GLY A 99 20.76 -9.59 7.65
CA GLY A 99 19.86 -9.97 8.73
C GLY A 99 18.50 -10.38 8.22
N LYS A 100 17.56 -10.57 9.15
CA LYS A 100 16.19 -10.98 8.82
C LYS A 100 15.34 -9.74 8.51
N ALA A 101 14.69 -9.74 7.36
CA ALA A 101 13.61 -8.81 7.05
C ALA A 101 12.26 -9.40 7.44
N SER A 102 11.31 -8.53 7.79
CA SER A 102 9.89 -8.83 7.74
C SER A 102 9.16 -7.69 7.01
N PHE A 103 7.83 -7.71 6.99
CA PHE A 103 7.05 -6.60 6.43
C PHE A 103 5.89 -6.22 7.35
N TYR A 104 5.48 -4.96 7.25
CA TYR A 104 4.42 -4.40 8.09
C TYR A 104 3.07 -5.10 7.92
N SER A 105 2.30 -5.14 9.00
CA SER A 105 0.90 -5.55 8.96
C SER A 105 0.07 -4.58 8.10
N ALA A 106 -0.88 -5.11 7.35
CA ALA A 106 -1.84 -4.33 6.58
C ALA A 106 -2.69 -3.40 7.47
N ALA A 107 -2.85 -3.73 8.77
CA ALA A 107 -3.58 -2.92 9.74
C ALA A 107 -2.96 -1.54 10.01
N LEU A 108 -1.68 -1.35 9.70
CA LEU A 108 -0.98 -0.09 9.89
C LEU A 108 -1.26 0.94 8.78
N GLN A 109 -1.98 0.56 7.71
CA GLN A 109 -2.25 1.43 6.56
C GLN A 109 -2.80 2.79 7.01
N GLY A 110 -2.12 3.87 6.63
CA GLY A 110 -2.51 5.23 6.94
C GLY A 110 -2.04 5.75 8.31
N ASN A 111 -1.45 4.93 9.18
CA ASN A 111 -0.86 5.38 10.44
C ASN A 111 0.37 6.27 10.19
N LYS A 112 0.69 7.17 11.10
CA LYS A 112 1.93 7.97 11.00
C LYS A 112 3.15 7.07 11.25
N THR A 113 4.19 7.29 10.48
CA THR A 113 5.54 6.73 10.65
C THR A 113 6.41 7.73 11.42
N ALA A 114 7.61 7.32 11.82
CA ALA A 114 8.56 8.19 12.52
C ALA A 114 8.98 9.43 11.71
N SER A 115 8.88 9.41 10.37
CA SER A 115 9.11 10.62 9.55
C SER A 115 7.89 11.54 9.44
N GLY A 116 6.81 11.25 10.17
CA GLY A 116 5.52 11.95 10.07
C GLY A 116 4.68 11.58 8.84
N GLU A 117 5.25 10.85 7.88
CA GLU A 117 4.52 10.37 6.70
C GLU A 117 3.51 9.30 7.09
N ARG A 118 2.36 9.23 6.41
CA ARG A 118 1.44 8.10 6.60
C ARG A 118 1.98 6.86 5.91
N TYR A 119 1.97 5.73 6.61
CA TYR A 119 2.35 4.44 6.05
C TYR A 119 1.42 4.08 4.88
N ASP A 120 2.04 3.71 3.77
CA ASP A 120 1.37 3.20 2.58
C ASP A 120 1.98 1.86 2.20
N LYS A 121 1.21 0.79 2.35
CA LYS A 121 1.65 -0.57 2.07
C LYS A 121 2.08 -0.78 0.62
N TYR A 122 1.64 0.07 -0.30
CA TYR A 122 2.00 0.01 -1.72
C TYR A 122 3.12 0.97 -2.13
N ALA A 123 3.62 1.79 -1.21
CA ALA A 123 4.85 2.55 -1.43
C ALA A 123 6.08 1.66 -1.19
N LEU A 124 7.24 2.01 -1.75
CA LEU A 124 8.51 1.31 -1.47
C LEU A 124 9.22 1.95 -0.28
N THR A 125 8.78 1.62 0.93
CA THR A 125 9.29 2.19 2.19
C THR A 125 9.69 1.12 3.20
N ALA A 126 10.43 1.50 4.24
CA ALA A 126 10.85 0.61 5.31
C ALA A 126 11.11 1.33 6.65
N ALA A 127 10.96 0.59 7.76
CA ALA A 127 11.50 0.92 9.07
C ALA A 127 12.91 0.38 9.21
N HIS A 128 13.78 1.22 9.77
CA HIS A 128 15.12 0.80 10.16
C HIS A 128 15.58 1.49 11.46
N LYS A 129 16.37 0.77 12.27
CA LYS A 129 16.80 1.21 13.61
C LYS A 129 17.68 2.46 13.56
N THR A 130 18.70 2.47 12.69
CA THR A 130 19.77 3.49 12.71
C THR A 130 19.93 4.30 11.43
N LEU A 131 19.55 3.77 10.25
CA LEU A 131 19.55 4.54 9.00
C LEU A 131 18.74 5.85 9.14
N PRO A 132 19.25 6.98 8.62
CA PRO A 132 18.53 8.25 8.66
C PRO A 132 17.15 8.15 8.01
N LEU A 133 16.18 8.86 8.57
CA LEU A 133 14.90 9.06 7.88
C LEU A 133 15.17 9.83 6.58
N ALA A 134 14.31 9.60 5.59
CA ALA A 134 14.44 10.08 4.21
C ALA A 134 15.67 9.57 3.43
N SER A 135 16.52 8.72 4.03
CA SER A 135 17.56 8.00 3.28
C SER A 135 16.97 6.86 2.45
N PHE A 136 17.76 6.28 1.55
CA PHE A 136 17.38 5.14 0.73
C PHE A 136 18.31 3.96 0.97
N ALA A 137 17.77 2.74 0.92
CA ALA A 137 18.54 1.51 1.03
C ALA A 137 18.12 0.52 -0.06
N LYS A 138 19.10 -0.18 -0.64
CA LYS A 138 18.89 -1.36 -1.48
C LYS A 138 18.79 -2.57 -0.56
N VAL A 139 17.65 -3.24 -0.62
CA VAL A 139 17.41 -4.51 0.09
C VAL A 139 17.50 -5.62 -0.93
N THR A 140 18.29 -6.65 -0.64
CA THR A 140 18.44 -7.84 -1.51
C THR A 140 18.04 -9.07 -0.73
N ASN A 141 17.08 -9.84 -1.21
CA ASN A 141 16.73 -11.15 -0.67
C ASN A 141 17.79 -12.16 -1.11
N LEU A 142 18.50 -12.75 -0.15
CA LEU A 142 19.65 -13.62 -0.43
C LEU A 142 19.25 -15.01 -0.91
N THR A 143 17.98 -15.41 -0.77
CA THR A 143 17.50 -16.70 -1.25
C THR A 143 17.23 -16.70 -2.76
N ASN A 144 16.76 -15.57 -3.31
CA ASN A 144 16.32 -15.48 -4.70
C ASN A 144 17.03 -14.36 -5.51
N ASN A 145 17.97 -13.64 -4.89
CA ASN A 145 18.72 -12.52 -5.45
C ASN A 145 17.88 -11.34 -5.96
N LYS A 146 16.57 -11.28 -5.65
CA LYS A 146 15.75 -10.12 -5.96
C LYS A 146 16.11 -8.96 -5.06
N SER A 147 16.08 -7.74 -5.61
CA SER A 147 16.39 -6.54 -4.86
C SER A 147 15.42 -5.41 -5.14
N VAL A 148 15.21 -4.55 -4.15
CA VAL A 148 14.37 -3.35 -4.26
C VAL A 148 15.04 -2.20 -3.51
N ILE A 149 14.89 -0.98 -4.01
CA ILE A 149 15.29 0.23 -3.29
C ILE A 149 14.09 0.75 -2.51
N VAL A 150 14.26 0.96 -1.21
CA VAL A 150 13.23 1.50 -0.32
C VAL A 150 13.69 2.82 0.29
N LYS A 151 12.74 3.70 0.56
CA LYS A 151 12.95 4.87 1.40
C LYS A 151 12.81 4.48 2.87
N ILE A 152 13.75 4.90 3.71
CA ILE A 152 13.64 4.79 5.16
C ILE A 152 12.77 5.93 5.65
N ASN A 153 11.57 5.63 6.13
CA ASN A 153 10.64 6.65 6.64
C ASN A 153 10.10 6.34 8.03
N ASP A 154 10.59 5.27 8.65
CA ASP A 154 10.11 4.84 9.95
C ASP A 154 11.24 4.23 10.80
N ARG A 155 10.94 3.98 12.08
CA ARG A 155 11.87 3.42 13.07
C ARG A 155 11.46 2.02 13.51
N GLY A 156 12.41 1.27 14.04
CA GLY A 156 12.29 -0.16 14.30
C GLY A 156 12.96 -1.00 13.21
N PRO A 157 12.74 -2.32 13.13
CA PRO A 157 11.95 -3.14 14.06
C PRO A 157 12.56 -3.18 15.47
N PHE A 158 11.75 -3.11 16.52
CA PHE A 158 12.25 -3.19 17.90
C PHE A 158 12.46 -4.63 18.40
N HIS A 159 12.07 -5.64 17.62
CA HIS A 159 12.47 -7.02 17.89
C HIS A 159 13.95 -7.22 17.52
N ARG A 160 14.76 -7.67 18.50
CA ARG A 160 16.21 -7.84 18.36
C ARG A 160 16.63 -8.71 17.16
N SER A 161 15.82 -9.69 16.77
CA SER A 161 16.12 -10.61 15.67
C SER A 161 15.88 -10.06 14.25
N ARG A 162 15.31 -8.86 14.09
CA ARG A 162 15.00 -8.26 12.79
C ARG A 162 15.89 -7.07 12.48
N LEU A 163 16.33 -6.99 11.23
CA LEU A 163 17.17 -5.93 10.70
C LEU A 163 16.33 -4.78 10.12
N ILE A 164 15.27 -5.11 9.38
CA ILE A 164 14.47 -4.16 8.63
C ILE A 164 13.03 -4.67 8.48
N ASP A 165 12.04 -3.78 8.57
CA ASP A 165 10.65 -4.07 8.23
C ASP A 165 10.28 -3.27 6.98
N VAL A 166 9.96 -3.96 5.89
CA VAL A 166 9.65 -3.32 4.59
C VAL A 166 8.13 -3.21 4.37
N SER A 167 7.70 -2.37 3.43
CA SER A 167 6.30 -2.32 3.01
C SER A 167 5.85 -3.61 2.32
N TYR A 168 4.53 -3.80 2.20
CA TYR A 168 3.98 -4.96 1.48
C TYR A 168 4.44 -5.00 0.01
N ALA A 169 4.42 -3.86 -0.70
CA ALA A 169 4.93 -3.78 -2.07
C ALA A 169 6.42 -4.15 -2.15
N ALA A 170 7.26 -3.66 -1.24
CA ALA A 170 8.67 -4.04 -1.21
C ALA A 170 8.87 -5.54 -0.91
N ALA A 171 8.08 -6.13 -0.01
CA ALA A 171 8.11 -7.55 0.28
C ALA A 171 7.70 -8.41 -0.93
N ASP A 172 6.73 -7.95 -1.71
CA ASP A 172 6.27 -8.58 -2.95
C ASP A 172 7.36 -8.52 -4.05
N GLU A 173 8.01 -7.37 -4.24
CA GLU A 173 9.17 -7.23 -5.13
C GLU A 173 10.34 -8.15 -4.72
N LEU A 174 10.58 -8.28 -3.41
CA LEU A 174 11.58 -9.19 -2.84
C LEU A 174 11.18 -10.66 -2.89
N GLY A 175 9.94 -10.97 -3.27
CA GLY A 175 9.41 -12.33 -3.33
C GLY A 175 9.33 -13.02 -1.95
N MET A 176 9.02 -12.25 -0.90
CA MET A 176 8.98 -12.76 0.49
C MET A 176 7.60 -12.67 1.16
N VAL A 177 6.54 -12.28 0.44
CA VAL A 177 5.17 -12.21 0.99
C VAL A 177 4.73 -13.56 1.56
N ARG A 178 4.90 -14.65 0.79
CA ARG A 178 4.47 -16.00 1.19
C ARG A 178 5.23 -16.52 2.41
N SER A 179 6.53 -16.20 2.53
CA SER A 179 7.35 -16.67 3.65
C SER A 179 7.23 -15.80 4.90
N GLY A 180 6.63 -14.61 4.81
CA GLY A 180 6.53 -13.65 5.91
C GLY A 180 7.85 -12.91 6.21
N THR A 181 8.97 -13.63 6.12
CA THR A 181 10.32 -13.15 6.40
C THR A 181 11.31 -13.63 5.35
N ALA A 182 12.49 -12.99 5.30
CA ALA A 182 13.60 -13.41 4.44
C ALA A 182 14.94 -13.01 5.04
N LYS A 183 16.00 -13.77 4.72
CA LYS A 183 17.38 -13.32 4.97
C LYS A 183 17.75 -12.32 3.88
N VAL A 184 18.08 -11.09 4.28
CA VAL A 184 18.37 -9.99 3.37
C VAL A 184 19.73 -9.38 3.62
N LYS A 185 20.29 -8.78 2.58
CA LYS A 185 21.38 -7.81 2.67
C LYS A 185 20.81 -6.42 2.44
N VAL A 186 21.08 -5.49 3.36
CA VAL A 186 20.68 -4.08 3.30
C VAL A 186 21.92 -3.23 3.05
N GLU A 187 21.88 -2.41 2.01
CA GLU A 187 22.98 -1.52 1.60
C GLU A 187 22.42 -0.10 1.46
N ALA A 188 22.98 0.89 2.15
CA ALA A 188 22.59 2.28 1.93
C ALA A 188 22.91 2.72 0.50
N VAL A 189 21.98 3.47 -0.11
CA VAL A 189 22.16 4.01 -1.45
C VAL A 189 22.81 5.38 -1.35
N LYS A 190 24.02 5.51 -1.89
CA LYS A 190 24.64 6.82 -2.14
C LYS A 190 23.98 7.43 -3.38
N LEU A 191 23.36 8.59 -3.22
CA LEU A 191 23.08 9.48 -4.34
C LEU A 191 24.39 10.18 -4.69
N ASP A 192 24.99 9.80 -5.82
CA ASP A 192 26.13 10.55 -6.35
C ASP A 192 25.68 11.96 -6.83
N ALA A 193 26.65 12.82 -7.12
CA ALA A 193 26.36 14.20 -7.53
C ALA A 193 25.47 14.26 -8.79
N ASN A 194 25.65 13.32 -9.72
CA ASN A 194 24.87 13.26 -10.95
C ASN A 194 23.43 12.81 -10.69
N ALA A 195 23.22 11.83 -9.80
CA ALA A 195 21.90 11.39 -9.37
C ALA A 195 21.17 12.47 -8.56
N LYS A 196 21.89 13.24 -7.73
CA LYS A 196 21.34 14.42 -7.03
C LYS A 196 20.90 15.49 -8.02
N MET A 197 21.74 15.81 -9.01
CA MET A 197 21.40 16.77 -10.06
C MET A 197 20.25 16.26 -10.94
N ALA A 198 20.23 14.98 -11.31
CA ALA A 198 19.15 14.37 -12.07
C ALA A 198 17.82 14.39 -11.30
N LEU A 199 17.85 14.11 -9.98
CA LEU A 199 16.66 14.20 -9.13
C LEU A 199 16.17 15.65 -8.99
N ALA A 200 17.08 16.62 -8.89
CA ALA A 200 16.73 18.04 -8.88
C ALA A 200 16.11 18.46 -10.23
N ASN A 201 16.72 18.09 -11.35
CA ASN A 201 16.24 18.39 -12.70
C ASN A 201 14.90 17.70 -13.00
N TYR A 202 14.69 16.47 -12.52
CA TYR A 202 13.40 15.78 -12.57
C TYR A 202 12.32 16.54 -11.79
N LYS A 203 12.61 17.00 -10.56
CA LYS A 203 11.68 17.82 -9.78
C LYS A 203 11.36 19.16 -10.46
N SER A 204 12.34 19.76 -11.13
CA SER A 204 12.18 21.02 -11.88
C SER A 204 11.35 20.83 -13.17
N SER A 205 11.62 19.77 -13.93
CA SER A 205 10.87 19.43 -15.16
C SER A 205 9.45 18.95 -14.88
N ALA A 206 9.22 18.21 -13.78
CA ALA A 206 7.88 17.88 -13.31
C ALA A 206 7.08 19.14 -12.88
N LYS A 207 7.75 20.24 -12.54
CA LYS A 207 7.14 21.54 -12.25
C LYS A 207 6.77 22.30 -13.54
N SER A 208 7.56 22.14 -14.60
CA SER A 208 7.37 22.77 -15.93
C SER A 208 6.33 22.02 -16.80
N ASN A 209 6.24 20.69 -16.69
CA ASN A 209 5.29 19.87 -17.46
C ASN A 209 3.85 19.85 -16.90
N ARG A 210 3.50 20.78 -16.00
CA ARG A 210 2.16 20.92 -15.43
C ARG A 210 1.12 21.52 -16.38
N GLN A 211 1.56 22.03 -17.53
CA GLN A 211 0.70 22.77 -18.46
C GLN A 211 0.03 21.87 -19.53
N SER A 212 0.20 20.55 -19.51
CA SER A 212 -0.29 19.69 -20.59
C SER A 212 -0.90 18.37 -20.10
N LYS A 213 -2.23 18.28 -20.19
CA LYS A 213 -3.15 17.17 -19.89
C LYS A 213 -3.46 16.90 -18.42
N SER A 214 -4.77 16.79 -18.17
CA SER A 214 -5.49 16.61 -16.89
C SER A 214 -5.02 15.39 -16.07
N GLN A 215 -3.88 15.55 -15.39
CA GLN A 215 -3.52 14.78 -14.21
C GLN A 215 -3.35 15.77 -13.06
N ALA A 216 -4.47 16.10 -12.41
CA ALA A 216 -4.58 16.55 -11.03
C ALA A 216 -3.26 16.61 -10.23
N GLN A 217 -2.51 17.71 -10.39
CA GLN A 217 -1.35 18.09 -9.57
C GLN A 217 -1.67 19.39 -8.83
N GLY A 218 -2.67 19.33 -7.96
CA GLY A 218 -3.04 20.43 -7.06
C GLY A 218 -2.72 20.10 -5.60
N LYS A 219 -2.45 21.14 -4.80
CA LYS A 219 -2.61 21.08 -3.33
C LYS A 219 -4.07 20.72 -3.06
N GLY A 220 -4.32 19.68 -2.27
CA GLY A 220 -5.68 19.22 -2.03
C GLY A 220 -5.69 17.78 -1.55
N HIS A 221 -6.83 17.35 -1.04
CA HIS A 221 -7.02 16.01 -0.52
C HIS A 221 -7.25 15.03 -1.67
N TYR A 222 -6.70 13.83 -1.55
CA TYR A 222 -6.95 12.74 -2.49
C TYR A 222 -7.57 11.55 -1.77
N ILE A 223 -8.39 10.78 -2.46
CA ILE A 223 -8.88 9.49 -1.97
C ILE A 223 -8.18 8.39 -2.74
N GLN A 224 -7.37 7.57 -2.08
CA GLN A 224 -6.86 6.33 -2.66
C GLN A 224 -8.02 5.36 -2.86
N ILE A 225 -8.24 4.90 -4.09
CA ILE A 225 -9.35 4.00 -4.44
C ILE A 225 -8.90 2.55 -4.54
N SER A 226 -7.86 2.29 -5.33
CA SER A 226 -7.40 0.92 -5.59
C SER A 226 -5.93 0.91 -5.97
N SER A 227 -5.26 -0.22 -5.70
CA SER A 227 -3.88 -0.45 -6.05
C SER A 227 -3.75 -1.79 -6.77
N SER A 228 -2.96 -1.85 -7.84
CA SER A 228 -2.78 -3.05 -8.66
C SER A 228 -1.50 -3.00 -9.46
N LYS A 229 -0.95 -4.16 -9.81
CA LYS A 229 0.10 -4.27 -10.83
C LYS A 229 -0.42 -4.06 -12.26
N ASN A 230 -1.73 -4.22 -12.48
CA ASN A 230 -2.34 -3.96 -13.79
C ASN A 230 -2.69 -2.47 -13.92
N ARG A 231 -1.75 -1.70 -14.49
CA ARG A 231 -1.93 -0.26 -14.72
C ARG A 231 -3.14 0.05 -15.61
N GLN A 232 -3.36 -0.76 -16.65
CA GLN A 232 -4.42 -0.56 -17.62
C GLN A 232 -5.80 -0.67 -16.97
N ARG A 233 -6.00 -1.67 -16.11
CA ARG A 233 -7.22 -1.82 -15.31
C ARG A 233 -7.50 -0.62 -14.41
N LEU A 234 -6.46 -0.06 -13.77
CA LEU A 234 -6.63 1.15 -12.94
C LEU A 234 -6.94 2.39 -13.77
N PHE A 235 -6.35 2.49 -14.97
CA PHE A 235 -6.66 3.56 -15.92
C PHE A 235 -8.13 3.50 -16.34
N GLU A 236 -8.62 2.33 -16.78
CA GLU A 236 -10.02 2.13 -17.16
C GLU A 236 -10.99 2.43 -16.01
N LEU A 237 -10.66 2.00 -14.79
CA LEU A 237 -11.46 2.33 -13.60
C LEU A 237 -11.44 3.85 -13.32
N GLY A 238 -10.30 4.51 -13.50
CA GLY A 238 -10.16 5.96 -13.37
C GLY A 238 -11.06 6.70 -14.36
N GLU A 239 -11.00 6.34 -15.64
CA GLU A 239 -11.85 6.88 -16.71
C GLU A 239 -13.34 6.66 -16.42
N GLN A 240 -13.71 5.48 -15.92
CA GLN A 240 -15.09 5.17 -15.54
C GLN A 240 -15.58 6.06 -14.38
N LEU A 241 -14.76 6.27 -13.36
CA LEU A 241 -15.10 7.11 -12.21
C LEU A 241 -15.14 8.60 -12.60
N ALA A 242 -14.25 9.04 -13.49
CA ALA A 242 -14.21 10.40 -14.00
C ALA A 242 -15.44 10.72 -14.86
N SER A 243 -15.73 9.90 -15.86
CA SER A 243 -16.86 10.10 -16.78
C SER A 243 -18.22 10.03 -16.08
N LYS A 244 -18.41 9.07 -15.17
CA LYS A 244 -19.71 8.84 -14.51
C LYS A 244 -20.00 9.81 -13.36
N LYS A 245 -18.98 10.39 -12.75
CA LYS A 245 -19.14 11.15 -11.49
C LYS A 245 -18.48 12.53 -11.49
N GLY A 246 -17.78 12.90 -12.56
CA GLY A 246 -17.09 14.19 -12.68
C GLY A 246 -15.89 14.34 -11.73
N TYR A 247 -15.29 13.24 -11.29
CA TYR A 247 -14.10 13.29 -10.42
C TYR A 247 -12.84 13.35 -11.28
N GLU A 248 -11.92 14.24 -10.94
CA GLU A 248 -10.54 14.12 -11.42
C GLU A 248 -9.84 12.93 -10.77
N TYR A 249 -8.87 12.36 -11.47
CA TYR A 249 -8.07 11.26 -10.95
C TYR A 249 -6.61 11.34 -11.38
N ARG A 250 -5.75 10.60 -10.68
CA ARG A 250 -4.36 10.35 -11.06
C ARG A 250 -3.94 8.92 -10.76
N LEU A 251 -2.92 8.46 -11.46
CA LEU A 251 -2.23 7.20 -11.19
C LEU A 251 -0.83 7.47 -10.64
N LYS A 252 -0.54 6.98 -9.43
CA LYS A 252 0.82 6.92 -8.88
C LYS A 252 1.44 5.55 -9.13
N THR A 253 2.77 5.48 -9.24
CA THR A 253 3.51 4.24 -9.47
C THR A 253 4.65 4.11 -8.46
N ALA A 254 4.83 2.92 -7.91
CA ALA A 254 5.91 2.56 -7.00
C ALA A 254 6.32 1.09 -7.26
N GLY A 255 7.52 0.87 -7.78
CA GLY A 255 7.90 -0.45 -8.30
C GLY A 255 6.93 -0.91 -9.39
N THR A 256 6.46 -2.15 -9.30
CA THR A 256 5.41 -2.69 -10.18
C THR A 256 3.99 -2.32 -9.76
N TRP A 257 3.81 -1.63 -8.63
CA TRP A 257 2.50 -1.25 -8.12
C TRP A 257 2.04 0.10 -8.65
N HIS A 258 0.77 0.16 -9.04
CA HIS A 258 0.09 1.38 -9.45
C HIS A 258 -1.07 1.67 -8.50
N GLN A 259 -1.39 2.95 -8.32
CA GLN A 259 -2.35 3.44 -7.33
C GLN A 259 -3.28 4.45 -7.98
N LEU A 260 -4.58 4.16 -7.98
CA LEU A 260 -5.63 5.08 -8.44
C LEU A 260 -6.08 6.00 -7.30
N GLN A 261 -6.00 7.31 -7.54
CA GLN A 261 -6.39 8.34 -6.58
C GLN A 261 -7.38 9.32 -7.20
N LEU A 262 -8.49 9.61 -6.52
CA LEU A 262 -9.44 10.66 -6.91
C LEU A 262 -9.12 11.98 -6.22
N GLY A 263 -9.24 13.08 -6.96
CA GLY A 263 -8.95 14.44 -6.50
C GLY A 263 -8.14 15.24 -7.53
N PRO A 264 -7.66 16.45 -7.16
CA PRO A 264 -7.66 17.03 -5.82
C PRO A 264 -9.07 17.38 -5.31
N ILE A 265 -9.22 17.42 -3.98
CA ILE A 265 -10.42 17.88 -3.29
C ILE A 265 -9.98 18.92 -2.27
N ASP A 266 -10.38 20.17 -2.46
CA ASP A 266 -9.84 21.29 -1.67
C ASP A 266 -10.24 21.19 -0.19
N ASN A 267 -11.48 20.77 0.08
CA ASN A 267 -12.05 20.79 1.42
C ASN A 267 -11.99 19.41 2.09
N THR A 268 -11.37 19.34 3.28
CA THR A 268 -11.28 18.11 4.10
C THR A 268 -12.65 17.50 4.41
N LYS A 269 -13.67 18.31 4.67
CA LYS A 269 -15.05 17.85 4.95
C LYS A 269 -15.65 17.17 3.72
N GLN A 270 -15.44 17.74 2.53
CA GLN A 270 -15.88 17.14 1.28
C GLN A 270 -15.11 15.85 0.98
N ALA A 271 -13.79 15.84 1.21
CA ALA A 271 -12.96 14.66 1.02
C ALA A 271 -13.40 13.51 1.96
N LYS A 272 -13.66 13.78 3.24
CA LYS A 272 -14.21 12.80 4.19
C LYS A 272 -15.59 12.29 3.77
N LYS A 273 -16.47 13.16 3.25
CA LYS A 273 -17.77 12.76 2.70
C LYS A 273 -17.61 11.84 1.49
N LEU A 274 -16.70 12.18 0.56
CA LEU A 274 -16.41 11.34 -0.59
C LEU A 274 -15.83 9.99 -0.16
N LEU A 275 -14.89 9.97 0.79
CA LEU A 275 -14.32 8.75 1.34
C LEU A 275 -15.40 7.82 1.87
N LYS A 276 -16.31 8.33 2.71
CA LYS A 276 -17.44 7.54 3.25
C LYS A 276 -18.28 6.94 2.11
N LYS A 277 -18.58 7.74 1.09
CA LYS A 277 -19.32 7.29 -0.09
C LYS A 277 -18.56 6.21 -0.87
N MET A 278 -17.26 6.37 -1.12
CA MET A 278 -16.46 5.36 -1.83
C MET A 278 -16.43 4.03 -1.05
N LYS A 279 -16.26 4.06 0.27
CA LYS A 279 -16.35 2.86 1.12
C LYS A 279 -17.70 2.15 0.98
N GLN A 280 -18.80 2.89 1.00
CA GLN A 280 -20.16 2.35 0.82
C GLN A 280 -20.40 1.81 -0.60
N GLN A 281 -19.64 2.25 -1.59
CA GLN A 281 -19.79 1.87 -3.00
C GLN A 281 -18.84 0.75 -3.44
N GLY A 282 -18.29 -0.02 -2.50
CA GLY A 282 -17.45 -1.17 -2.80
C GLY A 282 -15.95 -0.90 -2.81
N TYR A 283 -15.50 0.24 -2.27
CA TYR A 283 -14.07 0.54 -2.07
C TYR A 283 -13.74 0.63 -0.57
N PRO A 284 -13.91 -0.45 0.22
CA PRO A 284 -13.77 -0.41 1.69
C PRO A 284 -12.36 -0.02 2.15
N ASP A 285 -11.34 -0.40 1.37
CA ASP A 285 -9.92 -0.11 1.65
C ASP A 285 -9.49 1.31 1.28
N SER A 286 -10.41 2.14 0.78
CA SER A 286 -10.10 3.53 0.45
C SER A 286 -9.71 4.33 1.70
N TYR A 287 -8.80 5.28 1.53
CA TYR A 287 -8.35 6.18 2.59
C TYR A 287 -8.02 7.58 2.05
N LEU A 288 -8.03 8.55 2.97
CA LEU A 288 -7.72 9.95 2.70
C LEU A 288 -6.21 10.18 2.68
N ILE A 289 -5.74 10.87 1.65
CA ILE A 289 -4.39 11.39 1.49
C ILE A 289 -4.47 12.92 1.56
N GLN A 290 -3.53 13.53 2.27
CA GLN A 290 -3.43 14.98 2.48
C GLN A 290 -2.14 15.52 1.84
#